data_AF-A0A7G3B2J0-F1
#
_entry.id   AF-A0A7G3B2J0-F1
#
_cell.length_a   1.000
_cell.length_b   1.000
_cell.length_c   1.000
_cell.angle_alpha   90.00
_cell.angle_beta   90.00
_cell.angle_gamma   90.00
#
_symmetry.space_group_name_H-M   'P 1'
#
loop_
_entity.id
_entity.type
_entity.pdbx_description
1 polymer ?
#
loop_
_entity_poly.entity_id
_entity_poly.type
_entity_poly.pdbx_seq_one_letter_code
_entity_poly.pdbx_strand_id
1 'polypeptide(L)'
;MSENLVQYIIVRKDILKERGLYFIMAESCLACSSIHLNSHEDPATQKYFSDIDNMHKVVLGVDNETQLEKLVKDLQSKDIVFELRRSEENIPTCLAVKVYEKSQIAPLVKKLKLLR
;
A
#
# COMPACT_ATOMS: atom_id res chain seq x y z
N MET A 1 24.13 6.19 -2.30
CA MET A 1 22.95 6.17 -3.20
C MET A 1 21.82 6.81 -2.42
N SER A 2 21.23 7.90 -2.88
CA SER A 2 20.09 8.54 -2.21
C SER A 2 18.97 7.51 -2.03
N GLU A 3 18.66 7.15 -0.78
CA GLU A 3 17.58 6.23 -0.42
C GLU A 3 16.25 6.82 -0.91
N ASN A 4 15.73 6.29 -2.03
CA ASN A 4 14.44 6.73 -2.58
C ASN A 4 13.33 6.02 -1.81
N LEU A 5 12.88 6.63 -0.71
CA LEU A 5 11.80 6.14 0.12
C LEU A 5 10.46 6.25 -0.62
N VAL A 6 9.65 5.21 -0.53
CA VAL A 6 8.38 5.13 -1.24
C VAL A 6 7.35 4.36 -0.44
N GLN A 7 6.10 4.79 -0.54
CA GLN A 7 4.96 4.02 -0.09
C GLN A 7 4.19 3.45 -1.29
N TYR A 8 3.93 2.14 -1.27
CA TYR A 8 3.06 1.50 -2.24
C TYR A 8 1.66 1.30 -1.68
N ILE A 9 0.66 1.62 -2.49
CA ILE A 9 -0.76 1.37 -2.23
C ILE A 9 -1.27 0.44 -3.32
N ILE A 10 -1.95 -0.64 -2.94
CA ILE A 10 -2.49 -1.64 -3.84
C ILE A 10 -4.01 -1.62 -3.73
N VAL A 11 -4.67 -1.38 -4.85
CA VAL A 11 -6.13 -1.26 -4.96
C VAL A 11 -6.70 -2.43 -5.74
N ARG A 12 -7.83 -2.98 -5.26
CA ARG A 12 -8.64 -3.91 -6.04
C ARG A 12 -9.46 -3.17 -7.11
N LYS A 13 -9.17 -3.48 -8.38
CA LYS A 13 -9.84 -2.84 -9.53
C LYS A 13 -11.30 -3.25 -9.67
N ASP A 14 -11.67 -4.46 -9.27
CA ASP A 14 -13.05 -4.91 -9.26
C ASP A 14 -13.89 -4.10 -8.25
N ILE A 15 -13.37 -3.88 -7.03
CA ILE A 15 -14.02 -3.01 -6.04
C ILE A 15 -14.06 -1.55 -6.51
N LEU A 16 -12.99 -1.04 -7.13
CA LEU A 16 -12.99 0.30 -7.73
C LEU A 16 -14.11 0.47 -8.76
N LYS A 17 -14.34 -0.53 -9.60
CA LYS A 17 -15.42 -0.51 -10.61
C LYS A 17 -16.80 -0.60 -9.98
N GLU A 18 -16.97 -1.39 -8.94
CA GLU A 18 -18.25 -1.62 -8.27
C GLU A 18 -18.66 -0.44 -7.37
N ARG A 19 -17.73 0.05 -6.55
CA ARG A 19 -17.99 1.02 -5.47
C ARG A 19 -17.56 2.45 -5.81
N GLY A 20 -16.81 2.61 -6.89
CA GLY A 20 -16.37 3.90 -7.40
C GLY A 20 -15.10 4.45 -6.74
N LEU A 21 -14.58 5.52 -7.34
CA LEU A 21 -13.31 6.15 -6.97
C LEU A 21 -13.30 6.68 -5.53
N TYR A 22 -14.37 7.37 -5.11
CA TYR A 22 -14.40 8.01 -3.79
C TYR A 22 -14.35 7.00 -2.64
N PHE A 23 -14.99 5.84 -2.81
CA PHE A 23 -14.94 4.75 -1.84
C PHE A 23 -13.50 4.22 -1.68
N ILE A 24 -12.85 3.87 -2.79
CA ILE A 24 -11.46 3.38 -2.76
C ILE A 24 -10.48 4.43 -2.25
N MET A 25 -10.70 5.71 -2.57
CA MET A 25 -9.87 6.80 -2.07
C MET A 25 -9.93 6.89 -0.54
N ALA A 26 -11.15 6.88 0.04
CA ALA A 26 -11.32 6.89 1.48
C ALA A 26 -10.66 5.67 2.15
N GLU A 27 -10.89 4.47 1.61
CA GLU A 27 -10.27 3.24 2.10
C GLU A 27 -8.74 3.29 2.06
N SER A 28 -8.17 3.80 0.96
CA SER A 28 -6.72 3.93 0.79
C SER A 28 -6.12 4.94 1.75
N CYS A 29 -6.82 6.07 1.99
CA CYS A 29 -6.42 7.06 2.99
C CYS A 29 -6.41 6.45 4.40
N LEU A 30 -7.45 5.69 4.76
CA LEU A 30 -7.51 5.00 6.05
C LEU A 30 -6.37 3.97 6.19
N ALA A 31 -6.08 3.21 5.13
CA ALA A 31 -4.96 2.26 5.11
C ALA A 31 -3.62 2.97 5.36
N CYS A 32 -3.40 4.11 4.68
CA CYS A 32 -2.19 4.92 4.84
C CYS A 32 -2.06 5.45 6.27
N SER A 33 -3.12 6.08 6.81
CA SER A 33 -3.08 6.63 8.17
C SER A 33 -2.82 5.55 9.22
N SER A 34 -3.47 4.39 9.10
CA SER A 34 -3.27 3.26 10.01
C SER A 34 -1.82 2.76 9.97
N ILE A 35 -1.28 2.49 8.77
CA ILE A 35 0.10 2.00 8.66
C ILE A 35 1.13 3.03 9.13
N HIS A 36 0.90 4.32 8.86
CA HIS A 36 1.79 5.39 9.33
C HIS A 36 1.79 5.51 10.86
N LEU A 37 0.62 5.41 11.50
CA LEU A 37 0.52 5.42 12.96
C LEU A 37 1.21 4.20 13.58
N ASN A 38 0.94 3.01 13.04
CA ASN A 38 1.49 1.75 13.54
C ASN A 38 3.00 1.62 13.31
N SER A 39 3.56 2.38 12.35
CA SER A 39 4.99 2.38 12.04
C SER A 39 5.69 3.69 12.37
N HIS A 40 5.12 4.57 13.21
CA HIS A 40 5.68 5.91 13.43
C HIS A 40 7.08 5.93 14.09
N GLU A 41 7.46 4.86 14.80
CA GLU A 41 8.80 4.71 15.40
C GLU A 41 9.83 4.14 14.41
N ASP A 42 9.41 3.66 13.24
CA ASP A 42 10.31 3.09 12.25
C ASP A 42 11.17 4.18 11.60
N PRO A 43 12.51 4.01 11.51
CA PRO A 43 13.40 5.03 10.98
C PRO A 43 13.10 5.48 9.55
N ALA A 44 12.69 4.55 8.67
CA ALA A 44 12.32 4.90 7.30
C ALA A 44 11.03 5.72 7.27
N THR A 45 10.07 5.40 8.14
CA THR A 45 8.84 6.18 8.30
C THR A 45 9.14 7.59 8.83
N GLN A 46 9.95 7.73 9.88
CA GLN A 46 10.35 9.04 10.42
C GLN A 46 11.07 9.91 9.39
N LYS A 47 12.02 9.32 8.66
CA LYS A 47 12.76 10.01 7.59
C LYS A 47 11.82 10.47 6.47
N TYR A 48 10.88 9.62 6.07
CA TYR A 48 9.88 9.95 5.05
C TYR A 48 8.98 11.13 5.46
N PHE A 49 8.64 11.26 6.74
CA PHE A 49 7.87 12.39 7.27
C PHE A 49 8.73 13.62 7.63
N SER A 50 10.06 13.48 7.71
CA SER A 50 10.96 14.62 7.93
C SER A 50 11.15 15.49 6.68
N ASP A 51 10.80 14.98 5.50
CA ASP A 51 10.92 15.64 4.20
C ASP A 51 9.60 15.50 3.42
N ILE A 52 8.56 16.17 3.93
CA ILE A 52 7.18 16.05 3.42
C ILE A 52 7.08 16.44 1.94
N ASP A 53 7.84 17.45 1.51
CA ASP A 53 7.81 17.96 0.14
C ASP A 53 8.30 16.93 -0.90
N ASN A 54 9.09 15.94 -0.46
CA ASN A 54 9.63 14.88 -1.31
C ASN A 54 9.01 13.49 -1.05
N MET A 55 7.88 13.42 -0.34
CA MET A 55 7.15 12.17 -0.14
C MET A 55 6.65 11.58 -1.47
N HIS A 56 6.93 10.31 -1.69
CA HIS A 56 6.50 9.60 -2.90
C HIS A 56 5.58 8.41 -2.59
N LYS A 57 4.37 8.44 -3.15
CA LYS A 57 3.41 7.34 -3.12
C LYS A 57 3.18 6.79 -4.51
N VAL A 58 3.09 5.47 -4.64
CA VAL A 58 2.78 4.78 -5.90
C VAL A 58 1.54 3.92 -5.72
N VAL A 59 0.53 4.15 -6.56
CA VAL A 59 -0.72 3.39 -6.54
C VAL A 59 -0.69 2.34 -7.65
N LEU A 60 -0.83 1.08 -7.26
CA LEU A 60 -0.86 -0.08 -8.13
C LEU A 60 -2.22 -0.77 -8.03
N GLY A 61 -2.57 -1.54 -9.07
CA GLY A 61 -3.84 -2.26 -9.12
C GLY A 61 -3.67 -3.77 -9.25
N VAL A 62 -4.44 -4.51 -8.47
CA VAL A 62 -4.72 -5.95 -8.64
C VAL A 62 -6.14 -6.14 -9.17
N ASP A 63 -6.38 -7.20 -9.94
CA ASP A 63 -7.66 -7.33 -10.64
C ASP A 63 -8.79 -7.84 -9.75
N ASN A 64 -8.49 -8.62 -8.71
CA ASN A 64 -9.48 -9.26 -7.83
C ASN A 64 -8.89 -9.67 -6.47
N GLU A 65 -9.74 -10.25 -5.61
CA GLU A 65 -9.38 -10.74 -4.28
C GLU A 65 -8.24 -11.76 -4.29
N THR A 66 -8.30 -12.76 -5.17
CA THR A 66 -7.29 -13.82 -5.25
C THR A 66 -5.89 -13.26 -5.50
N GLN A 67 -5.76 -12.25 -6.36
CA GLN A 67 -4.49 -11.58 -6.58
C GLN A 67 -4.02 -10.78 -5.35
N LEU A 68 -4.94 -10.11 -4.66
CA LEU A 68 -4.63 -9.37 -3.43
C LEU A 68 -4.16 -10.32 -2.31
N GLU A 69 -4.87 -11.42 -2.09
CA GLU A 69 -4.51 -12.42 -1.08
C GLU A 69 -3.17 -13.08 -1.36
N LYS A 70 -2.86 -13.34 -2.63
CA LYS A 70 -1.54 -13.82 -3.03
C LYS A 70 -0.45 -12.81 -2.65
N LEU A 71 -0.67 -11.53 -2.95
CA LEU A 71 0.26 -10.48 -2.55
C LEU A 71 0.43 -10.43 -1.04
N VAL A 72 -0.67 -10.49 -0.28
CA VAL A 72 -0.64 -10.53 1.20
C VAL A 72 0.25 -11.66 1.71
N LYS A 73 0.09 -12.88 1.18
CA LYS A 73 0.93 -14.03 1.55
C LYS A 73 2.40 -13.82 1.18
N ASP A 74 2.67 -13.28 0.00
CA ASP A 74 4.03 -12.98 -0.46
C ASP A 74 4.70 -11.92 0.45
N LEU A 75 3.95 -10.90 0.88
CA LEU A 75 4.43 -9.87 1.81
C LEU A 75 4.69 -10.44 3.21
N GLN A 76 3.76 -11.27 3.73
CA GLN A 76 3.91 -11.94 5.03
C GLN A 76 5.13 -12.86 5.05
N SER A 77 5.38 -13.62 3.98
CA SER A 77 6.54 -14.51 3.88
C SER A 77 7.91 -13.81 3.88
N LYS A 78 7.90 -12.49 3.73
CA LYS A 78 9.09 -11.63 3.66
C LYS A 78 9.14 -10.59 4.77
N ASP A 79 8.29 -10.76 5.79
CA ASP A 79 8.19 -9.87 6.94
C ASP A 79 7.99 -8.39 6.55
N ILE A 80 7.26 -8.18 5.44
CA ILE A 80 6.88 -6.83 5.02
C ILE A 80 5.67 -6.39 5.84
N VAL A 81 5.79 -5.24 6.48
CA VAL A 81 4.74 -4.62 7.27
C VAL A 81 3.79 -3.85 6.35
N PHE A 82 2.50 -4.15 6.43
CA PHE A 82 1.45 -3.53 5.63
C PHE A 82 0.14 -3.48 6.42
N GLU A 83 -0.76 -2.62 5.97
CA GLU A 83 -2.14 -2.55 6.42
C GLU A 83 -3.06 -3.04 5.31
N LEU A 84 -3.87 -4.08 5.59
CA LEU A 84 -4.93 -4.55 4.71
C LEU A 84 -6.27 -3.98 5.18
N ARG A 85 -6.93 -3.16 4.35
CA ARG A 85 -8.26 -2.65 4.64
C ARG A 85 -9.34 -3.61 4.16
N ARG A 86 -10.38 -3.69 4.98
CA ARG A 86 -11.62 -4.42 4.71
C ARG A 86 -12.79 -3.46 4.90
N SER A 87 -13.81 -3.59 4.05
CA SER A 87 -15.08 -2.88 4.21
C SER A 87 -15.80 -3.34 5.48
N GLU A 88 -16.93 -2.69 5.81
CA GLU A 88 -17.80 -3.09 6.92
C GLU A 88 -18.35 -4.53 6.77
N GLU A 89 -18.47 -4.99 5.52
CA GLU A 89 -18.87 -6.36 5.15
C GLU A 89 -17.69 -7.34 5.18
N ASN A 90 -16.54 -6.94 5.73
CA ASN A 90 -15.31 -7.72 5.83
C ASN A 90 -14.66 -8.10 4.47
N ILE A 91 -14.98 -7.38 3.40
CA ILE A 91 -14.43 -7.61 2.05
C ILE A 91 -13.08 -6.86 1.91
N PRO A 92 -11.97 -7.51 1.51
CA PRO A 92 -10.71 -6.83 1.23
C PRO A 92 -10.85 -5.78 0.13
N THR A 93 -10.42 -4.54 0.38
CA THR A 93 -10.59 -3.40 -0.56
C THR A 93 -9.27 -2.93 -1.13
N CYS A 94 -8.32 -2.59 -0.27
CA CYS A 94 -7.00 -2.12 -0.64
C CYS A 94 -5.98 -2.44 0.45
N LEU A 95 -4.71 -2.23 0.14
CA LEU A 95 -3.59 -2.44 1.05
C LEU A 95 -2.59 -1.29 0.93
N ALA A 96 -2.05 -0.82 2.05
CA ALA A 96 -0.95 0.13 2.09
C ALA A 96 0.26 -0.52 2.75
N VAL A 97 1.41 -0.51 2.08
CA VAL A 97 2.67 -0.99 2.67
C VAL A 97 3.24 0.11 3.57
N LYS A 98 3.98 -0.26 4.62
CA LYS A 98 4.86 0.68 5.34
C LYS A 98 5.79 1.38 4.35
N VAL A 99 6.32 2.54 4.72
CA VAL A 99 7.39 3.16 3.93
C VAL A 99 8.64 2.28 3.97
N TYR A 100 9.23 2.07 2.79
CA TYR A 100 10.48 1.34 2.61
C TYR A 100 11.36 2.05 1.60
N GLU A 101 12.64 1.67 1.56
CA GLU A 101 13.45 1.95 0.39
C GLU A 101 12.88 1.25 -0.83
N LYS A 102 12.83 1.95 -1.97
CA LYS A 102 12.31 1.39 -3.23
C LYS A 102 13.01 0.09 -3.62
N SER A 103 14.31 -0.05 -3.36
CA SER A 103 15.11 -1.26 -3.60
C SER A 103 14.56 -2.50 -2.89
N GLN A 104 14.04 -2.33 -1.66
CA GLN A 104 13.54 -3.41 -0.81
C GLN A 104 12.15 -3.89 -1.25
N ILE A 105 11.25 -2.95 -1.54
CA ILE A 105 9.83 -3.27 -1.79
C ILE A 105 9.50 -3.46 -3.27
N ALA A 106 10.16 -2.76 -4.20
CA ALA A 106 9.85 -2.82 -5.62
C ALA A 106 9.91 -4.25 -6.22
N PRO A 107 10.84 -5.15 -5.84
CA PRO A 107 10.86 -6.52 -6.36
C PRO A 107 9.57 -7.30 -6.12
N LEU A 108 8.81 -6.98 -5.07
CA LEU A 108 7.57 -7.65 -4.69
C LEU A 108 6.36 -7.13 -5.47
N VAL A 109 6.35 -5.84 -5.77
CA VAL A 109 5.18 -5.16 -6.36
C VAL A 109 5.37 -4.78 -7.83
N LYS A 110 6.58 -4.87 -8.40
CA LYS A 110 6.89 -4.46 -9.79
C LYS A 110 6.09 -5.18 -10.88
N LYS A 111 5.52 -6.35 -10.56
CA LYS A 111 4.68 -7.10 -11.50
C LYS A 111 3.27 -6.50 -11.62
N LEU A 112 2.85 -5.72 -10.63
CA LEU A 112 1.57 -5.03 -10.65
C LEU A 112 1.67 -3.79 -11.53
N LYS A 113 0.55 -3.42 -12.13
CA LYS A 113 0.47 -2.24 -13.00
C LYS A 113 0.03 -1.02 -12.19
N LEU A 114 0.48 0.17 -12.60
CA LEU A 114 -0.07 1.44 -12.10
C LEU A 114 -1.60 1.40 -12.20
N LEU A 115 -2.26 1.88 -11.15
CA LEU A 115 -3.71 2.05 -11.17
C LEU A 115 -4.05 3.13 -12.20
N ARG A 116 -4.86 2.77 -13.19
CA ARG A 116 -5.36 3.64 -14.25
C ARG A 116 -6.86 3.47 -14.36
#